data_AF-A0A2E0I078-F1
#
_entry.id   AF-A0A2E0I078-F1
#
_cell.length_a   1.000
_cell.length_b   1.000
_cell.length_c   1.000
_cell.angle_alpha   90.00
_cell.angle_beta   90.00
_cell.angle_gamma   90.00
#
_symmetry.space_group_name_H-M   'P 1'
#
loop_
_entity.id
_entity.type
_entity.pdbx_description
1 polymer ?
#
loop_
_entity_poly.entity_id
_entity_poly.type
_entity_poly.pdbx_seq_one_letter_code
_entity_poly.pdbx_strand_id
1 'polypeptide(L)'
;GFPTPTPFLTFNLSVLTNKFVYRIKLDKSHQKTHNKILQLKNKGLGYRSISKELNRLGFKSSMGKDFYPSLVSVIWKKIEKKQRILNQPVVKEYSDFDIVLIQLNS
;
A
#
# COMPACT_ATOMS: atom_id res chain seq x y z
N GLY A 1 31.59 -31.11 -35.13
CA GLY A 1 31.22 -31.62 -33.79
C GLY A 1 29.72 -31.66 -33.69
N PHE A 2 29.15 -32.60 -32.94
CA PHE A 2 27.70 -32.62 -32.71
C PHE A 2 27.28 -31.37 -31.94
N PRO A 3 26.15 -30.75 -32.28
CA PRO A 3 25.62 -29.65 -31.49
C PRO A 3 25.41 -30.16 -30.06
N THR A 4 26.14 -29.60 -29.10
CA THR A 4 26.00 -30.01 -27.69
C THR A 4 24.93 -29.11 -27.08
N PRO A 5 23.79 -29.64 -26.60
CA PRO A 5 22.77 -28.83 -25.96
C PRO A 5 23.34 -28.19 -24.70
N THR A 6 23.01 -26.92 -24.47
CA THR A 6 23.44 -26.21 -23.26
C THR A 6 22.35 -26.34 -22.19
N PRO A 7 22.67 -26.76 -20.95
CA PRO A 7 21.70 -26.87 -19.88
C PRO A 7 21.34 -25.49 -19.29
N PHE A 8 20.06 -25.28 -19.03
CA PHE A 8 19.52 -24.11 -18.34
C PHE A 8 18.64 -24.55 -17.16
N LEU A 9 18.84 -23.93 -16.00
CA LEU A 9 17.94 -24.09 -14.85
C LEU A 9 16.69 -23.23 -15.05
N THR A 10 15.52 -23.84 -15.00
CA THR A 10 14.22 -23.16 -14.99
C THR A 10 13.59 -23.25 -13.60
N PHE A 11 12.84 -22.23 -13.22
CA PHE A 11 12.08 -22.19 -11.98
C PHE A 11 10.98 -21.13 -12.06
N ASN A 12 9.95 -21.30 -11.22
CA ASN A 12 8.92 -20.30 -11.00
C ASN A 12 9.31 -19.37 -9.85
N LEU A 13 9.31 -18.06 -10.12
CA LEU A 13 9.50 -17.00 -9.11
C LEU A 13 8.16 -16.35 -8.77
N SER A 14 7.71 -16.55 -7.54
CA SER A 14 6.51 -15.91 -6.99
C SER A 14 6.92 -14.75 -6.08
N VAL A 15 6.46 -13.54 -6.38
CA VAL A 15 6.75 -12.34 -5.57
C VAL A 15 5.46 -11.71 -5.09
N LEU A 16 5.19 -11.81 -3.78
CA LEU A 16 4.13 -11.07 -3.12
C LEU A 16 4.71 -9.77 -2.55
N THR A 17 4.29 -8.62 -3.09
CA THR A 17 4.77 -7.32 -2.62
C THR A 17 3.74 -6.22 -2.80
N ASN A 18 3.74 -5.26 -1.88
CA ASN A 18 2.91 -4.05 -1.95
C ASN A 18 3.47 -2.98 -2.92
N LYS A 19 4.60 -3.26 -3.59
CA LYS A 19 5.25 -2.34 -4.52
C LYS A 19 4.53 -2.24 -5.87
N PHE A 20 3.75 -3.25 -6.25
CA PHE A 20 2.97 -3.25 -7.50
C PHE A 20 1.60 -2.54 -7.39
N VAL A 21 1.23 -2.04 -6.20
CA VAL A 21 -0.03 -1.32 -6.01
C VAL A 21 0.08 0.10 -6.56
N TYR A 22 -0.86 0.51 -7.41
CA TYR A 22 -0.96 1.89 -7.88
C TYR A 22 -1.15 2.88 -6.73
N ARG A 23 -0.25 3.87 -6.61
CA ARG A 23 -0.22 4.84 -5.50
C ARG A 23 -0.60 6.23 -5.99
N ILE A 24 -1.84 6.65 -5.73
CA ILE A 24 -2.23 8.05 -5.88
C ILE A 24 -1.57 8.85 -4.75
N LYS A 25 -0.79 9.87 -5.12
CA LYS A 25 -0.27 10.85 -4.16
C LYS A 25 -1.40 11.81 -3.81
N LEU A 26 -1.74 11.89 -2.52
CA LEU A 26 -2.62 12.93 -2.01
C LEU A 26 -1.90 14.27 -2.09
N ASP A 27 -2.65 15.35 -2.32
CA ASP A 27 -2.10 16.69 -2.17
C ASP A 27 -1.63 16.92 -0.72
N LYS A 28 -0.82 17.98 -0.53
CA LYS A 28 -0.22 18.30 0.77
C LYS A 28 -1.28 18.55 1.86
N SER A 29 -2.44 19.10 1.51
CA SER A 29 -3.50 19.44 2.46
C SER A 29 -4.21 18.17 2.95
N HIS A 30 -4.66 17.33 2.02
CA HIS A 30 -5.25 16.03 2.31
C HIS A 30 -4.29 15.13 3.08
N GLN A 31 -3.00 15.13 2.73
CA GLN A 31 -2.01 14.36 3.48
C GLN A 31 -1.83 14.85 4.92
N LYS A 32 -1.86 16.18 5.17
CA LYS A 32 -1.86 16.74 6.53
C LYS A 32 -3.08 16.29 7.32
N THR A 33 -4.28 16.36 6.73
CA THR A 33 -5.53 15.89 7.34
C THR A 33 -5.46 14.41 7.70
N HIS A 34 -4.99 13.57 6.76
CA HIS A 34 -4.83 12.12 6.99
C HIS A 34 -3.86 11.84 8.13
N ASN A 35 -2.71 12.52 8.16
CA ASN A 35 -1.72 12.37 9.23
C ASN A 35 -2.30 12.78 10.59
N LYS A 36 -3.07 13.87 10.64
CA LYS A 36 -3.70 14.33 11.87
C LYS A 36 -4.75 13.36 12.38
N ILE A 37 -5.63 12.86 11.51
CA ILE A 37 -6.62 11.83 11.87
C ILE A 37 -5.93 10.58 12.42
N LEU A 38 -4.85 10.14 11.77
CA LEU A 38 -4.07 9.00 12.23
C LEU A 38 -3.50 9.23 13.64
N GLN A 39 -2.85 10.36 13.87
CA GLN A 39 -2.32 10.70 15.19
C GLN A 39 -3.40 10.71 16.26
N LEU A 40 -4.57 11.28 15.98
CA LEU A 40 -5.67 11.34 16.94
C LEU A 40 -6.28 9.95 17.19
N LYS A 41 -6.35 9.08 16.18
CA LYS A 41 -6.79 7.69 16.36
C LYS A 41 -5.80 6.87 17.18
N ASN A 42 -4.50 7.05 16.95
CA ASN A 42 -3.45 6.39 17.75
C ASN A 42 -3.46 6.84 19.22
N LYS A 43 -3.99 8.04 19.51
CA LYS A 43 -4.26 8.52 20.88
C LYS A 43 -5.56 7.96 21.49
N GLY A 44 -6.30 7.10 20.77
CA GLY A 44 -7.54 6.48 21.25
C GLY A 44 -8.80 7.32 21.06
N LEU A 45 -8.75 8.45 20.35
CA LEU A 45 -9.95 9.28 20.19
C LEU A 45 -10.99 8.61 19.29
N GLY A 46 -12.25 8.69 19.71
CA GLY A 46 -13.40 8.34 18.88
C GLY A 46 -13.68 9.36 17.77
N TYR A 47 -14.44 8.97 16.76
CA TYR A 47 -14.70 9.81 15.58
C TYR A 47 -15.35 11.16 15.89
N ARG A 48 -16.22 11.22 16.91
CA ARG A 48 -16.85 12.46 17.37
C ARG A 48 -15.84 13.44 17.97
N SER A 49 -14.91 12.94 18.76
CA SER A 49 -13.84 13.76 19.35
C SER A 49 -12.87 14.23 18.28
N ILE A 50 -12.54 13.37 17.32
CA ILE A 50 -11.67 13.72 16.19
C ILE A 50 -12.30 14.82 15.33
N SER A 51 -13.58 14.73 14.97
CA SER A 51 -14.22 15.75 14.14
C SER A 51 -14.21 17.12 14.83
N LYS A 52 -14.50 17.15 16.14
CA LYS A 52 -14.42 18.39 16.94
C LYS A 52 -13.00 18.95 16.99
N GLU A 53 -12.00 18.10 17.22
CA GLU A 53 -10.61 18.53 17.31
C GLU A 53 -10.07 19.04 15.97
N LEU A 54 -10.43 18.41 14.86
CA LEU A 54 -10.09 18.88 13.52
C LEU A 54 -10.68 20.28 13.26
N ASN A 55 -11.96 20.48 13.55
CA ASN A 55 -12.62 21.78 13.35
C ASN A 55 -12.02 22.86 14.27
N ARG A 56 -11.73 22.52 15.53
CA ARG A 56 -11.07 23.42 16.50
C ARG A 56 -9.70 23.87 16.02
N LEU A 57 -8.97 22.98 15.33
CA LEU A 57 -7.65 23.27 14.76
C LEU A 57 -7.72 23.91 13.35
N GLY A 58 -8.93 24.24 12.86
CA GLY A 58 -9.12 24.91 11.57
C GLY A 58 -8.98 24.00 10.34
N PHE A 59 -8.95 22.67 10.51
CA PHE A 59 -8.98 21.77 9.36
C PHE A 59 -10.36 21.81 8.70
N LYS A 60 -10.38 21.93 7.38
CA LYS A 60 -11.59 21.85 6.55
C LYS A 60 -11.52 20.68 5.58
N SER A 61 -12.69 20.19 5.18
CA SER A 61 -12.81 19.18 4.13
C SER A 61 -12.38 19.74 2.76
N SER A 62 -12.27 18.87 1.76
CA SER A 62 -11.99 19.28 0.37
C SER A 62 -12.96 20.31 -0.19
N MET A 63 -14.19 20.35 0.34
CA MET A 63 -15.23 21.31 -0.03
C MET A 63 -15.25 22.56 0.87
N GLY A 64 -14.26 22.75 1.73
CA GLY A 64 -14.22 23.86 2.69
C GLY A 64 -15.18 23.73 3.89
N LYS A 65 -15.91 22.61 4.00
CA LYS A 65 -16.87 22.36 5.10
C LYS A 65 -16.21 21.75 6.33
N ASP A 66 -16.86 21.92 7.48
CA ASP A 66 -16.47 21.29 8.74
C ASP A 66 -16.52 19.76 8.70
N PHE A 67 -15.66 19.13 9.49
CA PHE A 67 -15.68 17.70 9.70
C PHE A 67 -16.84 17.28 10.59
N TYR A 68 -17.47 16.18 10.21
CA TYR A 68 -18.46 15.46 10.99
C TYR A 68 -18.03 13.99 11.17
N PRO A 69 -18.55 13.26 12.18
CA PRO A 69 -17.98 11.97 12.59
C PRO A 69 -17.98 10.90 11.49
N SER A 70 -19.02 10.83 10.64
CA SER A 70 -19.08 9.84 9.56
C SER A 70 -18.07 10.13 8.44
N LEU A 71 -17.80 11.40 8.13
CA LEU A 71 -16.71 11.77 7.20
C LEU A 71 -15.34 11.31 7.73
N VAL A 72 -15.08 11.53 9.01
CA VAL A 72 -13.85 11.04 9.66
C VAL A 72 -13.74 9.53 9.57
N SER A 73 -14.83 8.79 9.81
CA SER A 73 -14.88 7.33 9.68
C SER A 73 -14.53 6.85 8.26
N VAL A 74 -15.08 7.49 7.22
CA VAL A 74 -14.77 7.18 5.82
C VAL A 74 -13.29 7.42 5.51
N ILE A 75 -12.73 8.54 5.97
CA ILE A 75 -11.31 8.86 5.78
C ILE A 75 -10.42 7.87 6.54
N TRP A 76 -10.80 7.50 7.77
CA TRP A 76 -10.09 6.51 8.57
C TRP A 76 -9.99 5.17 7.87
N LYS A 77 -11.08 4.64 7.31
CA LYS A 77 -11.06 3.38 6.53
C LYS A 77 -10.05 3.43 5.38
N LYS A 78 -9.88 4.58 4.72
CA LYS A 78 -8.88 4.76 3.65
C LYS A 78 -7.45 4.75 4.21
N ILE A 79 -7.22 5.40 5.35
CA ILE A 79 -5.92 5.40 6.06
C ILE A 79 -5.56 3.99 6.50
N GLU A 80 -6.47 3.28 7.14
CA GLU A 80 -6.30 1.92 7.65
C GLU A 80 -5.99 0.93 6.51
N LYS A 81 -6.76 0.98 5.41
CA LYS A 81 -6.48 0.17 4.21
C LYS A 81 -5.08 0.44 3.66
N LYS A 82 -4.67 1.72 3.60
CA LYS A 82 -3.33 2.10 3.13
C LYS A 82 -2.25 1.53 4.06
N GLN A 83 -2.41 1.60 5.37
CA GLN A 83 -1.46 1.03 6.33
C GLN A 83 -1.36 -0.48 6.22
N ARG A 84 -2.49 -1.18 6.10
CA ARG A 84 -2.50 -2.64 5.93
C ARG A 84 -1.70 -3.08 4.70
N ILE A 85 -1.85 -2.38 3.57
CA ILE A 85 -1.08 -2.66 2.35
C ILE A 85 0.40 -2.32 2.57
N LEU A 86 0.72 -1.18 3.20
CA LEU A 86 2.10 -0.77 3.43
C LEU A 86 2.87 -1.69 4.38
N ASN A 87 2.17 -2.26 5.36
CA ASN A 87 2.74 -3.16 6.36
C ASN A 87 2.66 -4.64 5.96
N GLN A 88 2.17 -4.96 4.76
CA GLN A 88 2.16 -6.34 4.26
C GLN A 88 3.59 -6.84 4.07
N PRO A 89 3.94 -8.05 4.57
CA PRO A 89 5.26 -8.62 4.36
C PRO A 89 5.53 -8.83 2.87
N VAL A 90 6.79 -8.63 2.47
CA VAL A 90 7.25 -8.96 1.13
C VAL A 90 7.74 -10.40 1.16
N VAL A 91 7.12 -11.26 0.35
CA VAL A 91 7.47 -12.68 0.25
C VAL A 91 8.01 -12.94 -1.15
N LYS A 92 9.09 -13.71 -1.22
CA LYS A 92 9.70 -14.18 -2.46
C LYS A 92 9.92 -15.68 -2.34
N GLU A 93 9.37 -16.42 -3.27
CA GLU A 93 9.41 -17.87 -3.28
C GLU A 93 9.90 -18.36 -4.64
N TYR A 94 10.74 -19.39 -4.59
CA TYR A 94 11.23 -20.11 -5.76
C TYR A 94 10.64 -21.53 -5.69
N SER A 95 10.15 -22.02 -6.82
CA SER A 95 9.49 -23.33 -6.89
C SER A 95 9.69 -23.93 -8.28
N ASP A 96 9.33 -25.21 -8.44
CA ASP A 96 9.28 -25.88 -9.75
C ASP A 96 10.62 -25.84 -10.50
N PHE A 97 11.68 -26.32 -9.85
CA PHE A 97 13.02 -26.32 -10.41
C PHE A 97 13.18 -27.47 -11.41
N ASP A 98 13.67 -27.16 -12.61
CA ASP A 98 13.95 -28.15 -13.66
C ASP A 98 15.19 -27.74 -14.49
N ILE A 99 15.78 -28.69 -15.22
CA ILE A 99 16.89 -28.44 -16.14
C ILE A 99 16.42 -28.71 -17.56
N VAL A 100 16.41 -27.66 -18.38
CA VAL A 100 16.06 -27.74 -19.80
C VAL A 100 17.31 -27.63 -20.66
N LEU A 101 17.46 -28.56 -21.61
CA LEU A 101 18.53 -28.54 -22.59
C LEU A 101 18.08 -27.73 -23.81
N ILE A 102 18.78 -26.63 -24.12
CA ILE A 102 18.46 -25.76 -25.25
C ILE A 102 19.58 -25.83 -26.28
N GLN A 103 19.20 -26.00 -27.54
CA GLN A 103 20.12 -25.90 -28.67
C GLN A 103 20.29 -24.43 -29.06
N LEU A 104 21.46 -23.87 -28.81
CA LEU A 104 21.79 -22.51 -29.25
C LEU A 104 22.19 -22.56 -30.72
N ASN A 105 21.44 -21.86 -31.58
CA ASN A 105 21.84 -21.65 -32.96
C ASN A 105 22.90 -20.53 -32.94
N SER A 106 24.16 -20.89 -33.19
CA SER A 106 25.27 -19.95 -33.37
C SER A 106 25.34 -19.46 -34.81
#